data_AF-A0A2K8YYM5-F1
#
_entry.id   AF-A0A2K8YYM5-F1
#
_cell.length_a   1.000
_cell.length_b   1.000
_cell.length_c   1.000
_cell.angle_alpha   90.00
_cell.angle_beta   90.00
_cell.angle_gamma   90.00
#
_symmetry.space_group_name_H-M   'P 1'
#
loop_
_entity.id
_entity.type
_entity.pdbx_description
1 polymer ?
#
loop_
_entity_poly.entity_id
_entity_poly.type
_entity_poly.pdbx_seq_one_letter_code
_entity_poly.pdbx_strand_id
1 'polypeptide(L)'
;MSGTEYTGNTGEDYKVSNLTYDKNGNLLTLKRGASGGIDQLSYSYNSGNSLLSVTDASANTAGFSDGNKTGNDYAYWPDGSLRSDLNRGISQIQYNLLKLPSQISFSSGKVVSIRYDALGTKLSLSSTVGGATTQRDYVAGVYQYLTPAGGSRALAEVAHEEGRYTPAGGYEYFLKDHLGNTRVVLGQSGVTQWNDYDPWGWELPALSSGTSTNRLKFNGQESLPEIGVGMQDFGARLYDATIGRWGVVDPLAEGSRRWSPYVFGYDNPLRFVDPDGMEAQDVSICPTCPKGAEYDKYRETRQGQSHNVKITSLLNISNLFITVLAVVTFQLLNC
;
A
#
# COMPACT_ATOMS: atom_id res chain seq x y z
N MET A 1 -33.57 4.51 -0.39
CA MET A 1 -33.75 5.83 0.23
C MET A 1 -33.61 6.87 -0.87
N SER A 2 -34.63 7.71 -1.06
CA SER A 2 -34.68 8.73 -2.11
C SER A 2 -33.64 9.81 -1.88
N GLY A 3 -33.00 10.26 -2.95
CA GLY A 3 -32.08 11.38 -2.94
C GLY A 3 -32.78 12.67 -2.54
N THR A 4 -32.60 13.06 -1.29
CA THR A 4 -32.78 14.42 -0.81
C THR A 4 -31.41 15.06 -0.73
N GLU A 5 -31.16 15.95 -1.68
CA GLU A 5 -30.24 17.09 -1.65
C GLU A 5 -28.96 16.89 -0.83
N TYR A 6 -27.91 16.41 -1.49
CA TYR A 6 -26.55 16.81 -1.13
C TYR A 6 -26.44 18.30 -1.49
N THR A 7 -26.70 19.18 -0.53
CA THR A 7 -26.27 20.57 -0.62
C THR A 7 -24.75 20.56 -0.58
N GLY A 8 -24.14 20.46 -1.76
CA GLY A 8 -22.70 20.59 -1.90
C GLY A 8 -22.28 21.86 -1.20
N ASN A 9 -21.34 21.73 -0.27
CA ASN A 9 -20.71 22.87 0.34
C ASN A 9 -19.86 23.53 -0.77
N THR A 10 -20.45 24.47 -1.51
CA THR A 10 -19.91 25.07 -2.75
C THR A 10 -18.64 25.93 -2.55
N GLY A 11 -17.94 25.78 -1.42
CA GLY A 11 -16.71 26.50 -1.09
C GLY A 11 -15.45 25.63 -1.05
N GLU A 12 -15.59 24.30 -0.93
CA GLU A 12 -14.46 23.35 -0.90
C GLU A 12 -14.74 22.19 -1.85
N ASP A 13 -14.77 22.47 -3.16
CA ASP A 13 -14.80 21.44 -4.18
C ASP A 13 -13.46 20.70 -4.17
N TYR A 14 -13.42 19.49 -3.61
CA TYR A 14 -12.28 18.55 -3.73
C TYR A 14 -12.17 17.95 -5.14
N LYS A 15 -12.29 18.82 -6.14
CA LYS A 15 -12.11 18.51 -7.54
C LYS A 15 -10.65 18.18 -7.79
N VAL A 16 -10.42 17.04 -8.43
CA VAL A 16 -9.14 16.76 -9.06
C VAL A 16 -9.21 17.22 -10.52
N SER A 17 -8.25 18.01 -10.93
CA SER A 17 -8.21 18.57 -12.29
C SER A 17 -6.78 18.72 -12.78
N ASN A 18 -6.63 19.11 -14.05
CA ASN A 18 -5.33 19.27 -14.70
C ASN A 18 -4.46 18.01 -14.59
N LEU A 19 -5.08 16.83 -14.72
CA LEU A 19 -4.39 15.56 -14.83
C LEU A 19 -3.80 15.47 -16.23
N THR A 20 -2.48 15.58 -16.34
CA THR A 20 -1.75 15.41 -17.60
C THR A 20 -0.75 14.28 -17.46
N TYR A 21 -0.41 13.63 -18.58
CA TYR A 21 0.42 12.43 -18.58
C TYR A 21 1.44 12.48 -19.71
N ASP A 22 2.56 11.81 -19.52
CA ASP A 22 3.45 11.47 -20.62
C ASP A 22 2.94 10.25 -21.41
N LYS A 23 3.69 9.83 -22.43
CA LYS A 23 3.31 8.70 -23.29
C LYS A 23 3.34 7.34 -22.59
N ASN A 24 4.03 7.25 -21.44
CA ASN A 24 4.15 6.04 -20.65
C ASN A 24 3.11 6.01 -19.51
N GLY A 25 2.20 7.00 -19.42
CA GLY A 25 1.22 7.09 -18.36
C GLY A 25 1.79 7.66 -17.05
N ASN A 26 2.97 8.27 -17.06
CA ASN A 26 3.41 8.96 -15.85
C ASN A 26 2.64 10.27 -15.70
N LEU A 27 2.03 10.47 -14.53
CA LEU A 27 1.34 11.71 -14.16
C LEU A 27 2.34 12.89 -14.18
N LEU A 28 2.06 13.94 -14.96
CA LEU A 28 2.92 15.13 -15.09
C LEU A 28 2.41 16.31 -14.26
N THR A 29 1.09 16.46 -14.13
CA THR A 29 0.48 17.52 -13.31
C THR A 29 -0.78 17.02 -12.63
N LEU A 30 -1.11 17.59 -11.47
CA LEU A 30 -2.36 17.34 -10.75
C LEU A 30 -2.73 18.56 -9.89
N LYS A 31 -4.00 18.95 -9.89
CA LYS A 31 -4.54 19.97 -8.99
C LYS A 31 -5.61 19.38 -8.09
N ARG A 32 -5.53 19.65 -6.78
CA ARG A 32 -6.56 19.31 -5.78
C ARG A 32 -7.18 20.56 -5.19
N GLY A 33 -8.49 20.49 -4.95
CA GLY A 33 -9.30 21.61 -4.47
C GLY A 33 -9.72 22.56 -5.59
N ALA A 34 -10.73 23.39 -5.33
CA ALA A 34 -11.18 24.42 -6.26
C ALA A 34 -9.99 25.29 -6.72
N SER A 35 -9.73 25.29 -8.04
CA SER A 35 -8.61 25.99 -8.69
C SER A 35 -7.18 25.62 -8.22
N GLY A 36 -6.98 24.51 -7.50
CA GLY A 36 -5.65 24.11 -6.97
C GLY A 36 -5.34 24.68 -5.57
N GLY A 37 -6.37 25.04 -4.80
CA GLY A 37 -6.20 25.61 -3.45
C GLY A 37 -5.66 24.64 -2.39
N ILE A 38 -5.59 23.34 -2.66
CA ILE A 38 -4.99 22.33 -1.76
C ILE A 38 -3.66 21.86 -2.32
N ASP A 39 -3.60 21.54 -3.61
CA ASP A 39 -2.36 21.19 -4.28
C ASP A 39 -2.34 21.66 -5.72
N GLN A 40 -1.15 21.99 -6.19
CA GLN A 40 -0.80 22.19 -7.57
C GLN A 40 0.52 21.47 -7.85
N LEU A 41 0.41 20.15 -8.02
CA LEU A 41 1.53 19.23 -8.15
C LEU A 41 2.08 19.21 -9.58
N SER A 42 3.40 19.24 -9.69
CA SER A 42 4.14 18.98 -10.93
C SER A 42 5.17 17.89 -10.69
N TYR A 43 5.24 16.92 -11.61
CA TYR A 43 6.03 15.72 -11.46
C TYR A 43 7.18 15.73 -12.47
N SER A 44 8.37 15.31 -12.04
CA SER A 44 9.52 15.13 -12.91
C SER A 44 10.04 13.70 -12.85
N TYR A 45 10.53 13.17 -13.97
CA TYR A 45 10.93 11.78 -14.09
C TYR A 45 12.31 11.65 -14.73
N ASN A 46 13.00 10.55 -14.44
CA ASN A 46 14.13 10.11 -15.25
C ASN A 46 13.65 9.43 -16.55
N SER A 47 14.58 9.01 -17.40
CA SER A 47 14.27 8.27 -18.62
C SER A 47 13.69 6.85 -18.39
N GLY A 48 13.77 6.33 -17.17
CA GLY A 48 13.29 5.01 -16.76
C GLY A 48 11.96 5.02 -16.01
N ASN A 49 11.19 6.11 -16.08
CA ASN A 49 9.90 6.30 -15.39
C ASN A 49 9.97 6.37 -13.86
N SER A 50 11.16 6.43 -13.26
CA SER A 50 11.32 6.70 -11.83
C SER A 50 11.10 8.19 -11.58
N LEU A 51 10.24 8.50 -10.62
CA LEU A 51 9.92 9.87 -10.21
C LEU A 51 11.14 10.52 -9.57
N LEU A 52 11.52 11.72 -9.97
CA LEU A 52 12.66 12.44 -9.42
C LEU A 52 12.23 13.49 -8.38
N SER A 53 11.17 14.23 -8.67
CA SER A 53 10.60 15.22 -7.74
C SER A 53 9.12 15.42 -7.97
N VAL A 54 8.45 15.87 -6.91
CA VAL A 54 7.08 16.39 -6.96
C VAL A 54 7.10 17.74 -6.27
N THR A 55 6.86 18.79 -7.05
CA THR A 55 6.77 20.14 -6.50
C THR A 55 5.32 20.51 -6.30
N ASP A 56 5.03 21.19 -5.19
CA ASP A 56 3.73 21.81 -4.97
C ASP A 56 3.84 23.34 -5.05
N ALA A 57 3.12 23.91 -6.02
CA ALA A 57 3.00 25.36 -6.18
C ALA A 57 1.89 25.97 -5.30
N SER A 58 1.12 25.14 -4.59
CA SER A 58 0.18 25.61 -3.58
C SER A 58 0.92 26.06 -2.31
N ALA A 59 0.28 26.91 -1.51
CA ALA A 59 0.77 27.29 -0.17
C ALA A 59 0.10 26.47 0.95
N ASN A 60 -0.68 25.44 0.59
CA ASN A 60 -1.50 24.68 1.53
C ASN A 60 -0.76 23.43 2.00
N THR A 61 -0.83 23.14 3.30
CA THR A 61 -0.18 21.99 3.93
C THR A 61 -1.14 20.84 4.22
N ALA A 62 -2.42 21.00 3.89
CA ALA A 62 -3.42 19.96 4.08
C ALA A 62 -3.19 18.77 3.13
N GLY A 63 -2.63 19.03 1.94
CA GLY A 63 -2.34 18.05 0.88
C GLY A 63 -0.97 17.39 0.96
N PHE A 64 -0.34 17.23 -0.20
CA PHE A 64 1.05 16.79 -0.30
C PHE A 64 1.97 17.89 0.19
N SER A 65 2.85 17.55 1.12
CA SER A 65 3.85 18.49 1.64
C SER A 65 5.16 18.31 0.91
N ASP A 66 5.47 19.24 0.00
CA ASP A 66 6.79 19.37 -0.61
C ASP A 66 7.79 19.91 0.42
N GLY A 67 8.38 19.00 1.19
CA GLY A 67 9.29 19.28 2.29
C GLY A 67 10.73 19.58 1.84
N ASN A 68 11.11 19.20 0.61
CA ASN A 68 12.43 19.42 0.07
C ASN A 68 12.38 20.28 -1.20
N LYS A 69 12.64 21.58 -1.06
CA LYS A 69 12.54 22.54 -2.17
C LYS A 69 13.74 22.57 -3.13
N THR A 70 14.71 21.66 -2.98
CA THR A 70 15.97 21.70 -3.73
C THR A 70 16.37 20.33 -4.25
N GLY A 71 16.67 20.24 -5.55
CA GLY A 71 17.15 19.01 -6.18
C GLY A 71 16.06 17.97 -6.39
N ASN A 72 16.46 16.69 -6.40
CA ASN A 72 15.54 15.56 -6.52
C ASN A 72 15.13 15.08 -5.13
N ASP A 73 13.84 14.80 -4.96
CA ASP A 73 13.27 14.34 -3.69
C ASP A 73 13.35 12.83 -3.55
N TYR A 74 13.26 12.13 -4.68
CA TYR A 74 13.17 10.69 -4.73
C TYR A 74 14.47 10.12 -5.30
N ALA A 75 14.98 9.07 -4.65
CA ALA A 75 16.07 8.27 -5.18
C ALA A 75 15.70 6.79 -5.13
N TYR A 76 16.29 6.00 -6.01
CA TYR A 76 15.97 4.58 -6.18
C TYR A 76 17.22 3.73 -6.04
N TRP A 77 17.01 2.48 -5.68
CA TRP A 77 18.00 1.42 -5.84
C TRP A 77 18.13 1.05 -7.33
N PRO A 78 19.25 0.41 -7.74
CA PRO A 78 19.44 0.00 -9.13
C PRO A 78 18.36 -0.94 -9.69
N ASP A 79 17.61 -1.61 -8.82
CA ASP A 79 16.48 -2.48 -9.17
C ASP A 79 15.15 -1.73 -9.35
N GLY A 80 15.15 -0.40 -9.24
CA GLY A 80 13.96 0.44 -9.38
C GLY A 80 13.07 0.54 -8.14
N SER A 81 13.49 0.01 -6.99
CA SER A 81 12.78 0.19 -5.72
C SER A 81 13.12 1.54 -5.07
N LEU A 82 12.12 2.26 -4.56
CA LEU A 82 12.30 3.57 -3.93
C LEU A 82 13.25 3.46 -2.74
N ARG A 83 14.34 4.21 -2.77
CA ARG A 83 15.35 4.24 -1.71
C ARG A 83 15.10 5.34 -0.70
N SER A 84 14.73 6.53 -1.13
CA SER A 84 14.52 7.68 -0.24
C SER A 84 13.44 8.60 -0.79
N ASP A 85 12.74 9.28 0.11
CA ASP A 85 11.75 10.31 -0.17
C ASP A 85 12.00 11.47 0.80
N LEU A 86 12.64 12.53 0.30
CA LEU A 86 13.02 13.68 1.11
C LEU A 86 11.82 14.53 1.52
N ASN A 87 10.70 14.51 0.78
CA ASN A 87 9.48 15.23 1.14
C ASN A 87 8.87 14.69 2.42
N ARG A 88 8.96 13.36 2.63
CA ARG A 88 8.53 12.68 3.87
C ARG A 88 9.64 12.54 4.92
N GLY A 89 10.84 13.04 4.64
CA GLY A 89 12.02 12.84 5.48
C GLY A 89 12.48 11.38 5.57
N ILE A 90 12.08 10.52 4.63
CA ILE A 90 12.54 9.14 4.53
C ILE A 90 13.96 9.15 3.93
N SER A 91 14.93 8.84 4.78
CA SER A 91 16.35 8.82 4.38
C SER A 91 16.72 7.51 3.68
N GLN A 92 16.09 6.40 4.06
CA GLN A 92 16.36 5.10 3.44
C GLN A 92 15.19 4.12 3.63
N ILE A 93 14.89 3.36 2.57
CA ILE A 93 14.04 2.17 2.59
C ILE A 93 14.89 0.96 2.23
N GLN A 94 14.86 -0.05 3.08
CA GLN A 94 15.43 -1.37 2.86
C GLN A 94 14.33 -2.35 2.53
N TYR A 95 14.63 -3.31 1.65
CA TYR A 95 13.69 -4.29 1.15
C TYR A 95 14.17 -5.70 1.41
N ASN A 96 13.22 -6.62 1.57
CA ASN A 96 13.50 -8.04 1.55
C ASN A 96 13.62 -8.58 0.10
N LEU A 97 13.78 -9.90 -0.05
CA LEU A 97 13.89 -10.55 -1.37
C LEU A 97 12.64 -10.42 -2.24
N LEU A 98 11.48 -10.21 -1.64
CA LEU A 98 10.19 -10.01 -2.34
C LEU A 98 9.94 -8.54 -2.71
N LYS A 99 10.92 -7.65 -2.52
CA LYS A 99 10.78 -6.19 -2.70
C LYS A 99 9.71 -5.57 -1.81
N LEU A 100 9.47 -6.18 -0.65
CA LEU A 100 8.65 -5.59 0.41
C LEU A 100 9.52 -4.79 1.39
N PRO A 101 9.12 -3.58 1.80
CA PRO A 101 9.90 -2.77 2.75
C PRO A 101 10.06 -3.50 4.09
N SER A 102 11.30 -3.76 4.49
CA SER A 102 11.64 -4.39 5.78
C SER A 102 12.01 -3.36 6.84
N GLN A 103 12.60 -2.23 6.44
CA GLN A 103 12.96 -1.12 7.32
C GLN A 103 12.89 0.22 6.58
N ILE A 104 12.29 1.21 7.21
CA ILE A 104 12.20 2.59 6.72
C ILE A 104 12.78 3.50 7.79
N SER A 105 13.85 4.20 7.44
CA SER A 105 14.57 5.12 8.30
C SER A 105 14.23 6.56 7.92
N PHE A 106 13.97 7.39 8.93
CA PHE A 106 13.67 8.81 8.76
C PHE A 106 14.84 9.67 9.25
N SER A 107 15.01 10.85 8.66
CA SER A 107 16.01 11.84 9.09
C SER A 107 15.82 12.32 10.52
N SER A 108 14.59 12.21 11.05
CA SER A 108 14.24 12.50 12.45
C SER A 108 14.77 11.46 13.46
N GLY A 109 15.34 10.35 12.99
CA GLY A 109 15.74 9.21 13.83
C GLY A 109 14.60 8.22 14.12
N LYS A 110 13.38 8.48 13.60
CA LYS A 110 12.30 7.49 13.59
C LYS A 110 12.67 6.31 12.68
N VAL A 111 12.32 5.10 13.10
CA VAL A 111 12.47 3.88 12.30
C VAL A 111 11.17 3.11 12.29
N VAL A 112 10.70 2.73 11.11
CA VAL A 112 9.59 1.78 10.94
C VAL A 112 10.17 0.45 10.47
N SER A 113 9.81 -0.65 11.12
CA SER A 113 10.22 -2.00 10.70
C SER A 113 9.00 -2.85 10.41
N ILE A 114 9.04 -3.62 9.33
CA ILE A 114 7.94 -4.49 8.93
C ILE A 114 8.50 -5.90 8.74
N ARG A 115 7.81 -6.88 9.32
CA ARG A 115 8.16 -8.30 9.20
C ARG A 115 7.09 -9.01 8.39
N TYR A 116 7.53 -9.94 7.56
CA TYR A 116 6.68 -10.77 6.73
C TYR A 116 7.05 -12.24 6.91
N ASP A 117 6.13 -13.13 6.57
CA ASP A 117 6.46 -14.53 6.34
C ASP A 117 7.14 -14.72 4.97
N ALA A 118 7.44 -15.97 4.63
CA ALA A 118 8.09 -16.32 3.37
C ALA A 118 7.18 -16.09 2.13
N LEU A 119 5.88 -15.96 2.32
CA LEU A 119 4.90 -15.71 1.25
C LEU A 119 4.62 -14.21 1.09
N GLY A 120 5.23 -13.35 1.91
CA GLY A 120 4.99 -11.91 1.90
C GLY A 120 3.79 -11.47 2.75
N THR A 121 3.19 -12.35 3.54
CA THR A 121 2.15 -11.98 4.49
C THR A 121 2.77 -11.18 5.63
N LYS A 122 2.26 -9.98 5.88
CA LYS A 122 2.72 -9.12 6.98
C LYS A 122 2.42 -9.78 8.35
N LEU A 123 3.45 -9.86 9.19
CA LEU A 123 3.43 -10.43 10.53
C LEU A 123 3.47 -9.36 11.62
N SER A 124 4.26 -8.30 11.41
CA SER A 124 4.29 -7.16 12.33
C SER A 124 4.74 -5.86 11.68
N LEU A 125 4.32 -4.75 12.28
CA LEU A 125 4.79 -3.41 11.98
C LEU A 125 5.16 -2.73 13.30
N SER A 126 6.37 -2.20 13.40
CA SER A 126 6.80 -1.41 14.55
C SER A 126 7.27 -0.02 14.13
N SER A 127 7.01 0.98 14.97
CA SER A 127 7.52 2.35 14.84
C SER A 127 8.27 2.71 16.11
N THR A 128 9.56 3.01 15.97
CA THR A 128 10.45 3.41 17.06
C THR A 128 10.80 4.89 16.90
N VAL A 129 10.54 5.69 17.94
CA VAL A 129 10.87 7.12 18.00
C VAL A 129 11.60 7.38 19.32
N GLY A 130 12.84 7.89 19.27
CA GLY A 130 13.61 8.16 20.50
C GLY A 130 13.79 6.95 21.41
N GLY A 131 13.88 5.74 20.84
CA GLY A 131 13.97 4.47 21.58
C GLY A 131 12.63 3.89 22.05
N ALA A 132 11.54 4.66 22.01
CA ALA A 132 10.19 4.21 22.35
C ALA A 132 9.56 3.49 21.15
N THR A 133 9.16 2.23 21.31
CA THR A 133 8.63 1.39 20.22
C THR A 133 7.16 1.09 20.41
N THR A 134 6.33 1.43 19.43
CA THR A 134 4.96 0.92 19.31
C THR A 134 4.94 -0.18 18.25
N GLN A 135 4.29 -1.30 18.55
CA GLN A 135 4.26 -2.47 17.66
C GLN A 135 2.83 -2.98 17.46
N ARG A 136 2.51 -3.30 16.21
CA ARG A 136 1.30 -4.01 15.79
C ARG A 136 1.67 -5.39 15.26
N ASP A 137 1.03 -6.43 15.80
CA ASP A 137 1.17 -7.81 15.34
C ASP A 137 -0.08 -8.26 14.61
N TYR A 138 0.09 -8.96 13.49
CA TYR A 138 -0.98 -9.53 12.68
C TYR A 138 -0.93 -11.05 12.80
N VAL A 139 -2.03 -11.67 13.24
CA VAL A 139 -2.09 -13.10 13.55
C VAL A 139 -3.24 -13.74 12.79
N ALA A 140 -2.91 -14.74 11.98
CA ALA A 140 -3.85 -15.54 11.18
C ALA A 140 -4.77 -14.70 10.27
N GLY A 141 -4.32 -13.51 9.84
CA GLY A 141 -5.09 -12.59 8.97
C GLY A 141 -6.33 -11.96 9.62
N VAL A 142 -6.66 -12.32 10.87
CA VAL A 142 -7.92 -11.95 11.54
C VAL A 142 -7.66 -11.12 12.79
N TYR A 143 -6.66 -11.48 13.59
CA TYR A 143 -6.41 -10.83 14.87
C TYR A 143 -5.29 -9.81 14.72
N GLN A 144 -5.48 -8.63 15.32
CA GLN A 144 -4.40 -7.67 15.50
C GLN A 144 -4.20 -7.33 16.96
N TYR A 145 -2.94 -7.25 17.37
CA TYR A 145 -2.53 -6.86 18.71
C TYR A 145 -1.69 -5.60 18.65
N LEU A 146 -1.88 -4.71 19.62
CA LEU A 146 -1.10 -3.49 19.76
C LEU A 146 -0.31 -3.55 21.07
N THR A 147 0.97 -3.21 20.98
CA THR A 147 1.86 -2.97 22.11
C THR A 147 2.30 -1.51 22.03
N PRO A 148 1.69 -0.60 22.80
CA PRO A 148 2.14 0.79 22.87
C PRO A 148 3.54 0.88 23.47
N ALA A 149 4.26 1.98 23.20
CA ALA A 149 5.55 2.21 23.82
C ALA A 149 5.47 2.21 25.36
N GLY A 150 6.28 1.35 26.00
CA GLY A 150 6.24 1.15 27.46
C GLY A 150 4.97 0.46 27.98
N GLY A 151 4.08 0.03 27.08
CA GLY A 151 2.83 -0.65 27.40
C GLY A 151 2.93 -2.17 27.25
N SER A 152 1.82 -2.84 27.56
CA SER A 152 1.66 -4.28 27.37
C SER A 152 0.90 -4.58 26.09
N ARG A 153 1.18 -5.74 25.49
CA ARG A 153 0.48 -6.25 24.33
C ARG A 153 -0.98 -6.53 24.66
N ALA A 154 -1.90 -5.96 23.89
CA ALA A 154 -3.34 -6.18 24.04
C ALA A 154 -4.00 -6.42 22.68
N LEU A 155 -5.14 -7.12 22.69
CA LEU A 155 -5.98 -7.27 21.49
C LEU A 155 -6.45 -5.88 21.07
N ALA A 156 -6.20 -5.52 19.81
CA ALA A 156 -6.62 -4.23 19.25
C ALA A 156 -7.90 -4.40 18.44
N GLU A 157 -7.96 -5.42 17.59
CA GLU A 157 -9.12 -5.70 16.74
C GLU A 157 -9.15 -7.16 16.26
N VAL A 158 -10.35 -7.58 15.84
CA VAL A 158 -10.62 -8.85 15.17
C VAL A 158 -11.41 -8.52 13.89
N ALA A 159 -10.83 -8.80 12.73
CA ALA A 159 -11.50 -8.57 11.45
C ALA A 159 -12.59 -9.62 11.19
N HIS A 160 -13.64 -9.24 10.48
CA HIS A 160 -14.63 -10.13 9.89
C HIS A 160 -15.03 -9.61 8.49
N GLU A 161 -15.81 -10.39 7.74
CA GLU A 161 -16.10 -10.12 6.32
C GLU A 161 -16.65 -8.71 6.06
N GLU A 162 -17.57 -8.26 6.94
CA GLU A 162 -18.24 -6.95 6.83
C GLU A 162 -17.59 -5.81 7.63
N GLY A 163 -16.44 -6.03 8.29
CA GLY A 163 -15.91 -5.05 9.22
C GLY A 163 -14.93 -5.60 10.27
N ARG A 164 -15.10 -5.15 11.52
CA ARG A 164 -14.25 -5.58 12.63
C ARG A 164 -14.96 -5.52 13.98
N TYR A 165 -14.42 -6.24 14.94
CA TYR A 165 -14.67 -6.05 16.35
C TYR A 165 -13.47 -5.34 17.00
N THR A 166 -13.73 -4.36 17.87
CA THR A 166 -12.72 -3.76 18.76
C THR A 166 -13.14 -3.94 20.22
N PRO A 167 -12.21 -4.19 21.17
CA PRO A 167 -12.58 -4.31 22.58
C PRO A 167 -13.20 -3.03 23.17
N ALA A 168 -12.85 -1.85 22.64
CA ALA A 168 -13.34 -0.56 23.11
C ALA A 168 -14.68 -0.14 22.49
N GLY A 169 -14.92 -0.48 21.20
CA GLY A 169 -16.10 -0.03 20.44
C GLY A 169 -17.10 -1.15 20.10
N GLY A 170 -16.75 -2.41 20.33
CA GLY A 170 -17.48 -3.59 19.88
C GLY A 170 -17.48 -3.73 18.36
N TYR A 171 -18.57 -4.22 17.77
CA TYR A 171 -18.69 -4.43 16.34
C TYR A 171 -18.80 -3.12 15.57
N GLU A 172 -18.03 -3.02 14.49
CA GLU A 172 -18.03 -1.96 13.49
C GLU A 172 -18.21 -2.57 12.10
N TYR A 173 -19.10 -2.02 11.29
CA TYR A 173 -19.39 -2.46 9.93
C TYR A 173 -18.94 -1.42 8.91
N PHE A 174 -18.40 -1.86 7.78
CA PHE A 174 -17.88 -0.99 6.73
C PHE A 174 -18.85 -0.89 5.57
N LEU A 175 -19.36 0.33 5.32
CA LEU A 175 -20.09 0.62 4.09
C LEU A 175 -19.10 1.05 3.02
N LYS A 176 -19.04 0.27 1.94
CA LYS A 176 -18.10 0.46 0.85
C LYS A 176 -18.77 1.06 -0.39
N ASP A 177 -18.02 1.84 -1.16
CA ASP A 177 -18.45 2.25 -2.51
C ASP A 177 -18.16 1.16 -3.57
N HIS A 178 -18.42 1.46 -4.84
CA HIS A 178 -18.28 0.49 -5.92
C HIS A 178 -16.84 0.03 -6.15
N LEU A 179 -15.83 0.82 -5.73
CA LEU A 179 -14.42 0.46 -5.82
C LEU A 179 -13.94 -0.33 -4.59
N GLY A 180 -14.81 -0.52 -3.60
CA GLY A 180 -14.46 -1.15 -2.34
C GLY A 180 -13.85 -0.20 -1.30
N ASN A 181 -13.92 1.12 -1.52
CA ASN A 181 -13.43 2.10 -0.53
C ASN A 181 -14.37 2.13 0.68
N THR A 182 -13.83 2.06 1.90
CA THR A 182 -14.64 2.22 3.11
C THR A 182 -15.09 3.68 3.27
N ARG A 183 -16.34 4.00 2.93
CA ARG A 183 -16.89 5.37 3.03
C ARG A 183 -17.44 5.69 4.40
N VAL A 184 -18.04 4.71 5.07
CA VAL A 184 -18.65 4.87 6.38
C VAL A 184 -18.30 3.69 7.26
N VAL A 185 -17.97 3.95 8.52
CA VAL A 185 -17.89 2.94 9.57
C VAL A 185 -19.07 3.11 10.51
N LEU A 186 -19.88 2.06 10.67
CA LEU A 186 -21.03 2.01 11.56
C LEU A 186 -20.65 1.23 12.82
N GLY A 187 -20.56 1.93 13.96
CA GLY A 187 -20.48 1.30 15.27
C GLY A 187 -21.86 1.09 15.89
N GLN A 188 -21.89 0.53 17.10
CA GLN A 188 -23.13 0.22 17.83
C GLN A 188 -24.04 1.44 18.06
N SER A 189 -23.46 2.63 18.25
CA SER A 189 -24.18 3.87 18.54
C SER A 189 -24.41 4.74 17.31
N GLY A 190 -24.14 4.23 16.10
CA GLY A 190 -24.25 4.97 14.85
C GLY A 190 -22.91 5.12 14.12
N VAL A 191 -22.80 6.14 13.27
CA VAL A 191 -21.60 6.36 12.45
C VAL A 191 -20.41 6.76 13.33
N THR A 192 -19.30 6.04 13.21
CA THR A 192 -18.05 6.31 13.95
C THR A 192 -16.94 6.90 13.07
N GLN A 193 -17.05 6.78 11.74
CA GLN A 193 -16.12 7.39 10.79
C GLN A 193 -16.78 7.60 9.41
N TRP A 194 -16.44 8.73 8.80
CA TRP A 194 -16.64 9.08 7.40
C TRP A 194 -15.27 9.14 6.73
N ASN A 195 -15.16 8.56 5.53
CA ASN A 195 -13.99 8.73 4.68
C ASN A 195 -14.42 9.11 3.27
N ASP A 196 -13.83 10.18 2.76
CA ASP A 196 -13.98 10.62 1.38
C ASP A 196 -12.60 10.73 0.74
N TYR A 197 -12.53 10.31 -0.52
CA TYR A 197 -11.27 10.14 -1.22
C TYR A 197 -11.27 10.95 -2.51
N ASP A 198 -10.08 11.43 -2.88
CA ASP A 198 -9.83 11.80 -4.27
C ASP A 198 -9.72 10.54 -5.16
N PRO A 199 -9.69 10.68 -6.50
CA PRO A 199 -9.60 9.53 -7.40
C PRO A 199 -8.36 8.65 -7.17
N TRP A 200 -7.28 9.19 -6.63
CA TRP A 200 -6.05 8.44 -6.35
C TRP A 200 -6.03 7.83 -4.95
N GLY A 201 -7.11 7.96 -4.19
CA GLY A 201 -7.27 7.37 -2.86
C GLY A 201 -6.69 8.20 -1.72
N TRP A 202 -6.34 9.46 -1.97
CA TRP A 202 -5.97 10.36 -0.90
C TRP A 202 -7.20 10.81 -0.14
N GLU A 203 -7.19 10.63 1.18
CA GLU A 203 -8.31 11.04 2.04
C GLU A 203 -8.42 12.55 2.12
N LEU A 204 -9.63 13.05 1.90
CA LEU A 204 -9.98 14.45 1.92
C LEU A 204 -10.22 14.89 3.37
N PRO A 205 -9.33 15.69 3.99
CA PRO A 205 -9.36 15.88 5.44
C PRO A 205 -10.60 16.59 5.98
N ALA A 206 -11.24 17.52 5.24
CA ALA A 206 -12.44 18.19 5.75
C ALA A 206 -13.73 17.38 5.59
N LEU A 207 -13.70 16.31 4.78
CA LEU A 207 -14.82 15.40 4.58
C LEU A 207 -14.64 14.09 5.35
N SER A 208 -13.39 13.74 5.64
CA SER A 208 -13.05 12.56 6.42
C SER A 208 -12.94 12.91 7.90
N SER A 209 -13.82 12.33 8.71
CA SER A 209 -13.85 12.58 10.15
C SER A 209 -14.32 11.35 10.91
N GLY A 210 -13.87 11.17 12.14
CA GLY A 210 -14.31 10.03 12.94
C GLY A 210 -13.47 9.79 14.18
N THR A 211 -14.05 9.01 15.10
CA THR A 211 -13.38 8.50 16.30
C THR A 211 -12.89 7.06 16.12
N SER A 212 -13.34 6.38 15.05
CA SER A 212 -12.90 5.03 14.75
C SER A 212 -11.41 5.00 14.41
N THR A 213 -10.72 4.00 14.96
CA THR A 213 -9.31 3.70 14.69
C THR A 213 -9.11 2.84 13.44
N ASN A 214 -10.12 2.72 12.58
CA ASN A 214 -10.10 1.88 11.39
C ASN A 214 -8.98 2.29 10.42
N ARG A 215 -8.25 1.28 9.93
CA ARG A 215 -7.18 1.43 8.94
C ARG A 215 -7.53 0.89 7.56
N LEU A 216 -8.61 0.11 7.41
CA LEU A 216 -9.02 -0.42 6.12
C LEU A 216 -9.86 0.63 5.38
N LYS A 217 -9.22 1.32 4.44
CA LYS A 217 -9.71 2.58 3.86
C LYS A 217 -9.90 2.49 2.35
N PHE A 218 -9.05 3.15 1.56
CA PHE A 218 -9.13 3.13 0.10
C PHE A 218 -8.86 1.71 -0.45
N ASN A 219 -9.70 1.26 -1.38
CA ASN A 219 -9.78 -0.11 -1.90
C ASN A 219 -9.79 -1.21 -0.81
N GLY A 220 -10.21 -0.88 0.41
CA GLY A 220 -10.15 -1.78 1.57
C GLY A 220 -8.74 -2.09 2.06
N GLN A 221 -7.72 -1.35 1.60
CA GLN A 221 -6.31 -1.55 1.96
C GLN A 221 -5.97 -0.83 3.25
N GLU A 222 -4.91 -1.31 3.93
CA GLU A 222 -4.51 -0.77 5.22
C GLU A 222 -3.73 0.54 5.06
N SER A 223 -4.23 1.61 5.67
CA SER A 223 -3.48 2.86 5.87
C SER A 223 -2.32 2.65 6.85
N LEU A 224 -1.14 3.17 6.47
CA LEU A 224 0.11 3.10 7.23
C LEU A 224 0.55 4.50 7.72
N PRO A 225 -0.14 5.11 8.69
CA PRO A 225 0.22 6.43 9.21
C PRO A 225 1.61 6.47 9.86
N GLU A 226 2.14 5.32 10.28
CA GLU A 226 3.51 5.20 10.76
C GLU A 226 4.54 5.53 9.68
N ILE A 227 4.23 5.37 8.40
CA ILE A 227 5.15 5.74 7.31
C ILE A 227 4.88 7.17 6.85
N GLY A 228 3.60 7.53 6.72
CA GLY A 228 3.17 8.89 6.43
C GLY A 228 1.74 8.96 5.92
N VAL A 229 1.21 10.18 5.81
CA VAL A 229 -0.15 10.42 5.30
C VAL A 229 -0.30 9.84 3.90
N GLY A 230 -1.41 9.13 3.64
CA GLY A 230 -1.73 8.55 2.33
C GLY A 230 -0.91 7.31 1.94
N MET A 231 -0.02 6.81 2.80
CA MET A 231 0.67 5.54 2.57
C MET A 231 -0.27 4.37 2.86
N GLN A 232 -0.33 3.42 1.93
CA GLN A 232 -1.24 2.27 2.01
C GLN A 232 -0.53 0.96 1.66
N ASP A 233 -0.92 -0.11 2.34
CA ASP A 233 -0.39 -1.46 2.12
C ASP A 233 -1.34 -2.28 1.25
N PHE A 234 -0.94 -2.51 0.00
CA PHE A 234 -1.69 -3.36 -0.91
C PHE A 234 -1.24 -4.83 -0.80
N GLY A 235 -0.13 -5.14 -0.14
CA GLY A 235 0.43 -6.48 -0.02
C GLY A 235 1.75 -6.62 -0.76
N ALA A 236 1.72 -6.67 -2.09
CA ALA A 236 2.94 -6.79 -2.91
C ALA A 236 3.69 -5.46 -3.04
N ARG A 237 3.01 -4.33 -2.83
CA ARG A 237 3.58 -2.98 -2.94
C ARG A 237 2.97 -2.04 -1.91
N LEU A 238 3.76 -1.05 -1.48
CA LEU A 238 3.24 0.13 -0.79
C LEU A 238 2.86 1.21 -1.80
N TYR A 239 1.66 1.75 -1.64
CA TYR A 239 1.09 2.80 -2.47
C TYR A 239 1.16 4.14 -1.76
N ASP A 240 1.55 5.19 -2.47
CA ASP A 240 1.44 6.57 -2.01
C ASP A 240 0.29 7.27 -2.73
N ALA A 241 -0.84 7.38 -2.02
CA ALA A 241 -2.04 8.02 -2.55
C ALA A 241 -1.88 9.55 -2.69
N THR A 242 -0.96 10.17 -1.95
CA THR A 242 -0.76 11.63 -2.03
C THR A 242 -0.24 12.08 -3.38
N ILE A 243 0.49 11.19 -4.07
CA ILE A 243 1.08 11.41 -5.40
C ILE A 243 0.56 10.40 -6.46
N GLY A 244 -0.33 9.50 -6.07
CA GLY A 244 -1.00 8.55 -6.96
C GLY A 244 -0.11 7.46 -7.56
N ARG A 245 0.94 7.00 -6.86
CA ARG A 245 1.97 6.11 -7.46
C ARG A 245 2.53 5.04 -6.52
N TRP A 246 3.08 3.99 -7.12
CA TRP A 246 3.85 2.96 -6.43
C TRP A 246 5.30 3.36 -6.21
N GLY A 247 5.89 2.88 -5.10
CA GLY A 247 7.31 3.07 -4.80
C GLY A 247 8.25 2.02 -5.42
N VAL A 248 7.72 0.92 -5.94
CA VAL A 248 8.51 -0.18 -6.52
C VAL A 248 7.94 -0.59 -7.87
N VAL A 249 8.78 -1.20 -8.71
CA VAL A 249 8.39 -1.76 -10.01
C VAL A 249 7.33 -2.85 -9.80
N ASP A 250 6.29 -2.82 -10.62
CA ASP A 250 5.26 -3.87 -10.66
C ASP A 250 5.87 -5.27 -10.88
N PRO A 251 5.62 -6.26 -10.00
CA PRO A 251 6.05 -7.65 -10.21
C PRO A 251 5.56 -8.26 -11.53
N LEU A 252 4.43 -7.79 -12.07
CA LEU A 252 3.85 -8.22 -13.33
C LEU A 252 3.91 -7.12 -14.41
N ALA A 253 4.89 -6.21 -14.34
CA ALA A 253 5.08 -5.11 -15.30
C ALA A 253 5.06 -5.57 -16.77
N GLU A 254 5.52 -6.79 -17.07
CA GLU A 254 5.53 -7.35 -18.43
C GLU A 254 4.13 -7.56 -19.04
N GLY A 255 3.10 -7.67 -18.20
CA GLY A 255 1.69 -7.74 -18.62
C GLY A 255 1.14 -6.36 -19.04
N SER A 256 1.76 -5.29 -18.56
CA SER A 256 1.27 -3.90 -18.68
C SER A 256 2.25 -3.02 -19.47
N ARG A 257 2.80 -3.54 -20.58
CA ARG A 257 3.91 -2.92 -21.36
C ARG A 257 3.67 -1.50 -21.88
N ARG A 258 2.42 -1.03 -21.88
CA ARG A 258 2.04 0.32 -22.36
C ARG A 258 2.05 1.37 -21.26
N TRP A 259 2.20 0.95 -20.00
CA TRP A 259 2.24 1.82 -18.84
C TRP A 259 3.58 1.70 -18.14
N SER A 260 3.96 2.78 -17.47
CA SER A 260 5.06 2.80 -16.50
C SER A 260 4.78 1.77 -15.39
N PRO A 261 5.80 1.05 -14.91
CA PRO A 261 5.64 0.02 -13.89
C PRO A 261 5.28 0.56 -12.50
N TYR A 262 5.13 1.88 -12.37
CA TYR A 262 4.80 2.58 -11.13
C TYR A 262 3.39 3.20 -11.14
N VAL A 263 2.63 3.00 -12.22
CA VAL A 263 1.27 3.56 -12.39
C VAL A 263 0.26 2.75 -11.57
N PHE A 264 -0.68 3.46 -10.96
CA PHE A 264 -1.84 2.86 -10.30
C PHE A 264 -3.05 2.85 -11.24
N GLY A 265 -3.77 1.72 -11.28
CA GLY A 265 -5.09 1.65 -11.94
C GLY A 265 -5.10 2.02 -13.43
N TYR A 266 -4.01 1.80 -14.18
CA TYR A 266 -3.88 2.20 -15.59
C TYR A 266 -4.26 3.67 -15.89
N ASP A 267 -3.96 4.56 -14.94
CA ASP A 267 -4.33 5.99 -14.97
C ASP A 267 -5.84 6.27 -14.95
N ASN A 268 -6.65 5.27 -14.63
CA ASN A 268 -8.10 5.39 -14.50
C ASN A 268 -8.60 4.71 -13.22
N PRO A 269 -8.29 5.30 -12.04
CA PRO A 269 -8.61 4.71 -10.75
C PRO A 269 -10.12 4.76 -10.40
N LEU A 270 -10.95 5.38 -11.24
CA LEU A 270 -12.40 5.34 -11.13
C LEU A 270 -13.01 4.04 -11.67
N ARG A 271 -12.22 3.29 -12.44
CA ARG A 271 -12.62 2.04 -13.10
C ARG A 271 -11.76 0.85 -12.68
N PHE A 272 -10.46 1.07 -12.49
CA PHE A 272 -9.52 0.02 -12.16
C PHE A 272 -9.08 0.09 -10.71
N VAL A 273 -9.05 -1.07 -10.07
CA VAL A 273 -8.56 -1.26 -8.70
C VAL A 273 -7.38 -2.22 -8.75
N ASP A 274 -6.41 -2.07 -7.85
CA ASP A 274 -5.36 -3.09 -7.66
C ASP A 274 -5.68 -3.88 -6.38
N PRO A 275 -6.03 -5.17 -6.47
CA PRO A 275 -6.35 -6.03 -5.33
C PRO A 275 -5.23 -6.23 -4.30
N ASP A 276 -4.01 -6.39 -4.80
CA ASP A 276 -2.90 -6.91 -4.02
C ASP A 276 -1.55 -6.23 -4.32
N GLY A 277 -1.56 -5.22 -5.18
CA GLY A 277 -0.37 -4.53 -5.65
C GLY A 277 0.38 -5.28 -6.74
N MET A 278 -0.23 -6.20 -7.50
CA MET A 278 0.45 -6.88 -8.62
C MET A 278 -0.20 -6.64 -9.98
N GLU A 279 -1.49 -6.34 -10.07
CA GLU A 279 -2.14 -6.06 -11.35
C GLU A 279 -3.42 -5.24 -11.14
N ALA A 280 -3.56 -4.15 -11.90
CA ALA A 280 -4.82 -3.42 -11.94
C ALA A 280 -5.91 -4.23 -12.68
N GLN A 281 -7.09 -4.29 -12.09
CA GLN A 281 -8.24 -5.03 -12.60
C GLN A 281 -9.46 -4.12 -12.73
N ASP A 282 -10.30 -4.41 -13.73
CA ASP A 282 -11.57 -3.72 -13.89
C ASP A 282 -12.49 -4.11 -12.72
N VAL A 283 -13.11 -3.11 -12.09
CA VAL A 283 -14.01 -3.30 -10.95
C VAL A 283 -15.16 -4.28 -11.24
N SER A 284 -15.58 -4.41 -12.50
CA SER A 284 -16.62 -5.37 -12.91
C SER A 284 -16.18 -6.83 -12.83
N ILE A 285 -14.88 -7.10 -12.85
CA ILE A 285 -14.29 -8.45 -12.77
C ILE A 285 -14.11 -8.88 -11.31
N CYS A 286 -13.92 -7.92 -10.40
CA CYS A 286 -13.75 -8.16 -8.97
C CYS A 286 -14.60 -7.17 -8.13
N PRO A 287 -15.93 -7.35 -8.09
CA PRO A 287 -16.86 -6.40 -7.45
C PRO A 287 -16.74 -6.36 -5.92
N THR A 288 -16.16 -7.40 -5.32
CA THR A 288 -15.71 -7.41 -3.94
C THR A 288 -14.29 -7.92 -3.95
N CYS A 289 -13.33 -7.05 -3.67
CA CYS A 289 -11.93 -7.43 -3.65
C CYS A 289 -11.39 -7.66 -2.23
N PRO A 290 -11.91 -8.63 -1.41
CA PRO A 290 -11.10 -9.17 -0.35
C PRO A 290 -10.11 -10.16 -0.96
N LYS A 291 -8.85 -10.09 -0.50
CA LYS A 291 -7.86 -11.14 -0.69
C LYS A 291 -8.49 -12.48 -0.27
N GLY A 292 -8.89 -13.31 -1.23
CA GLY A 292 -9.66 -14.53 -0.99
C GLY A 292 -9.48 -15.56 -2.11
N ALA A 293 -10.02 -16.76 -1.90
CA ALA A 293 -9.77 -17.93 -2.75
C ALA A 293 -10.18 -17.76 -4.24
N GLU A 294 -11.03 -16.79 -4.56
CA GLU A 294 -11.41 -16.46 -5.93
C GLU A 294 -10.32 -15.65 -6.65
N TYR A 295 -9.61 -14.78 -5.91
CA TYR A 295 -8.42 -14.05 -6.39
C TYR A 295 -7.23 -15.01 -6.65
N ASP A 296 -7.03 -16.01 -5.78
CA ASP A 296 -5.93 -16.98 -5.92
C ASP A 296 -6.00 -17.75 -7.26
N LYS A 297 -7.21 -18.11 -7.73
CA LYS A 297 -7.40 -18.78 -9.03
C LYS A 297 -6.97 -17.90 -10.21
N TYR A 298 -7.25 -16.60 -10.14
CA TYR A 298 -6.83 -15.65 -11.18
C TYR A 298 -5.31 -15.43 -11.15
N ARG A 299 -4.71 -15.30 -9.96
CA ARG A 299 -3.26 -15.20 -9.76
C ARG A 299 -2.51 -16.40 -10.36
N GLU A 300 -2.96 -17.62 -10.05
CA GLU A 300 -2.32 -18.86 -10.53
C GLU A 300 -2.37 -19.01 -12.06
N THR A 301 -3.50 -18.64 -12.68
CA THR A 301 -3.65 -18.72 -14.15
C THR A 301 -2.76 -17.71 -14.91
N ARG A 302 -2.54 -16.51 -14.37
CA ARG A 302 -1.68 -15.47 -14.97
C ARG A 302 -0.20 -15.67 -14.67
N GLN A 303 0.17 -16.11 -13.46
CA GLN A 303 1.54 -16.54 -13.17
C GLN A 303 1.96 -17.70 -14.08
N GLY A 304 1.06 -18.64 -14.39
CA GLY A 304 1.32 -19.70 -15.36
C GLY A 304 1.60 -19.21 -16.79
N GLN A 305 1.18 -17.99 -17.16
CA GLN A 305 1.47 -17.39 -18.46
C GLN A 305 2.78 -16.59 -18.49
N SER A 306 3.16 -15.92 -17.38
CA SER A 306 4.44 -15.20 -17.27
C SER A 306 5.65 -16.13 -16.99
N HIS A 307 5.43 -17.32 -16.44
CA HIS A 307 6.48 -18.31 -16.17
C HIS A 307 6.84 -19.22 -17.38
N ASN A 308 6.48 -18.84 -18.61
CA ASN A 308 7.01 -19.50 -19.82
C ASN A 308 8.38 -18.95 -20.27
N VAL A 309 9.11 -18.25 -19.40
CA VAL A 309 10.57 -18.27 -19.48
C VAL A 309 11.00 -19.66 -19.09
N LYS A 310 11.24 -20.52 -20.08
CA LYS A 310 11.95 -21.79 -19.92
C LYS A 310 13.19 -21.51 -19.05
N ILE A 311 13.14 -21.89 -17.77
CA ILE A 311 14.33 -22.21 -17.01
C ILE A 311 14.85 -23.53 -17.57
N THR A 312 15.40 -23.48 -18.78
CA THR A 312 16.37 -24.46 -19.26
C THR A 312 17.75 -23.90 -18.96
N SER A 313 18.09 -23.79 -17.68
CA SER A 313 19.48 -23.72 -17.25
C SER A 313 19.62 -24.19 -15.79
N LEU A 314 20.03 -25.47 -15.68
CA LEU A 314 20.96 -25.99 -14.67
C LEU A 314 20.52 -25.96 -13.20
N LEU A 315 19.55 -26.80 -12.85
CA LEU A 315 19.54 -27.45 -11.53
C LEU A 315 19.32 -28.95 -11.71
N ASN A 316 20.41 -29.66 -11.98
CA ASN A 316 20.47 -31.12 -11.90
C ASN A 316 20.60 -31.49 -10.41
N ILE A 317 19.54 -31.26 -9.63
CA ILE A 317 19.43 -31.75 -8.24
C ILE A 317 18.62 -33.04 -8.28
N SER A 318 19.23 -34.06 -8.87
CA SER A 318 18.83 -35.45 -8.70
C SER A 318 20.09 -36.31 -8.72
N ASN A 319 20.96 -36.09 -7.72
CA ASN A 319 22.00 -37.06 -7.32
C ASN A 319 22.71 -36.70 -5.99
N LEU A 320 22.16 -35.81 -5.16
CA LEU A 320 22.79 -35.42 -3.88
C LEU A 320 21.96 -35.75 -2.64
N PHE A 321 21.16 -36.83 -2.69
CA PHE A 321 20.45 -37.37 -1.53
C PHE A 321 20.60 -38.90 -1.34
N ILE A 322 21.51 -39.54 -2.07
CA ILE A 322 21.82 -40.97 -1.92
C ILE A 322 23.33 -41.18 -1.75
N THR A 323 23.96 -40.46 -0.81
CA THR A 323 25.32 -40.83 -0.34
C THR A 323 25.69 -40.28 1.05
N VAL A 324 24.71 -40.05 1.93
CA VAL A 324 25.00 -39.73 3.35
C VAL A 324 24.30 -40.67 4.34
N LEU A 325 23.48 -41.62 3.85
CA LEU A 325 22.82 -42.65 4.67
C LEU A 325 23.36 -44.08 4.45
N ALA A 326 24.62 -44.20 4.00
CA ALA A 326 25.27 -45.51 3.80
C ALA A 326 26.69 -45.61 4.40
N VAL A 327 27.13 -44.63 5.21
CA VAL A 327 28.44 -44.66 5.89
C VAL A 327 28.33 -44.78 7.42
N VAL A 328 27.12 -44.77 8.00
CA VAL A 328 26.92 -44.88 9.47
C VAL A 328 26.33 -46.24 9.90
N THR A 329 26.13 -47.19 8.99
CA THR A 329 25.59 -48.53 9.29
C THR A 329 26.49 -49.69 8.84
N PHE A 330 27.80 -49.47 8.76
CA PHE A 330 28.78 -50.55 8.49
C PHE A 330 30.06 -50.46 9.36
N GLN A 331 29.93 -50.02 10.61
CA GLN A 331 30.99 -50.11 11.63
C GLN A 331 30.50 -50.59 13.03
N LEU A 332 29.41 -51.37 13.08
CA LEU A 332 28.94 -52.02 14.32
C LEU A 332 28.67 -53.53 14.19
N LEU A 333 29.29 -54.20 13.21
CA LEU A 333 29.39 -55.67 13.17
C LEU A 333 30.76 -56.06 12.62
N ASN A 334 31.78 -56.05 13.48
CA ASN A 334 32.94 -56.95 13.51
C ASN A 334 34.00 -56.38 14.47
N CYS A 335 33.81 -56.70 15.76
CA CYS A 335 34.73 -56.78 16.91
C CYS A 335 33.97 -56.41 18.18
#